data_AF-A0A2S6CQ24-F1
#
_entry.id   AF-A0A2S6CQ24-F1
#
_cell.length_a   1.000
_cell.length_b   1.000
_cell.length_c   1.000
_cell.angle_alpha   90.00
_cell.angle_beta   90.00
_cell.angle_gamma   90.00
#
_symmetry.space_group_name_H-M   'P 1'
#
loop_
_entity.id
_entity.type
_entity.pdbx_description
1 polymer ?
#
loop_
_entity_poly.entity_id
_entity_poly.type
_entity_poly.pdbx_seq_one_letter_code
_entity_poly.pdbx_strand_id
1 'polypeptide(L)' 'MSDIKRIDTNAYVTVQGQYAVVNEGSGYAIINTHTKQVIARNISSFLDCVKTLEYIYRKPQGKD' A
#
# COMPACT_ATOMS: atom_id res chain seq x y z
N MET A 1 -1.43 -21.01 11.02
CA MET A 1 -0.53 -20.47 9.98
C MET A 1 -1.24 -19.29 9.36
N SER A 2 -0.64 -18.10 9.38
CA SER A 2 -1.21 -16.93 8.68
C SER A 2 -0.87 -17.09 7.20
N ASP A 3 -1.83 -17.57 6.41
CA ASP A 3 -1.80 -17.54 4.96
C ASP A 3 -1.85 -16.08 4.49
N ILE A 4 -0.71 -15.41 4.59
CA ILE A 4 -0.46 -14.13 3.96
C ILE A 4 -0.39 -14.45 2.47
N LYS A 5 -1.54 -14.40 1.79
CA LYS A 5 -1.62 -14.51 0.33
C LYS A 5 -0.61 -13.54 -0.25
N ARG A 6 0.46 -14.09 -0.85
CA ARG A 6 1.41 -13.31 -1.63
C ARG A 6 0.65 -12.75 -2.81
N ILE A 7 0.33 -11.46 -2.74
CA ILE A 7 -0.24 -10.73 -3.86
C ILE A 7 0.80 -10.79 -4.99
N ASP A 8 0.40 -11.18 -6.18
CA ASP A 8 1.25 -11.20 -7.37
C ASP A 8 1.51 -9.73 -7.79
N THR A 9 2.47 -9.11 -7.10
CA THR A 9 2.75 -7.67 -7.08
C THR A 9 3.42 -7.11 -8.34
N ASN A 10 3.01 -7.57 -9.54
CA ASN A 10 3.50 -6.99 -10.79
C ASN A 10 2.60 -5.89 -11.35
N ALA A 11 1.42 -5.64 -10.75
CA ALA A 11 0.48 -4.61 -11.18
C ALA A 11 0.25 -3.57 -10.08
N TYR A 12 1.20 -2.64 -9.92
CA TYR A 12 0.99 -1.47 -9.08
C TYR A 12 0.20 -0.41 -9.85
N VAL A 13 -0.83 0.14 -9.22
CA VAL A 13 -1.59 1.26 -9.76
C VAL A 13 -0.81 2.57 -9.58
N THR A 14 -0.13 2.71 -8.44
CA THR A 14 0.81 3.80 -8.18
C THR A 14 1.85 3.39 -7.16
N VAL A 15 3.01 4.03 -7.18
CA VAL A 15 4.13 3.79 -6.25
C VAL A 15 4.62 5.13 -5.71
N GLN A 16 4.78 5.24 -4.39
CA GLN A 16 5.35 6.40 -3.72
C GLN A 16 6.36 5.94 -2.67
N GLY A 17 7.64 6.15 -2.95
CA GLY A 17 8.73 5.65 -2.12
C GLY A 17 8.70 4.12 -2.01
N GLN A 18 8.74 3.60 -0.79
CA GLN A 18 8.72 2.16 -0.49
C GLN A 18 7.30 1.55 -0.47
N TYR A 19 6.28 2.31 -0.83
CA TYR A 19 4.89 1.88 -0.76
C TYR A 19 4.23 1.94 -2.14
N ALA A 20 3.32 1.00 -2.39
CA ALA A 20 2.55 0.95 -3.63
C ALA A 20 1.08 0.68 -3.35
N VAL A 21 0.22 1.15 -4.26
CA VAL A 21 -1.19 0.79 -4.29
C VAL A 21 -1.39 -0.34 -5.30
N VAL A 22 -2.10 -1.38 -4.88
CA VAL A 22 -2.57 -2.46 -5.73
C VAL A 22 -4.09 -2.40 -5.83
N ASN A 23 -4.63 -2.79 -6.98
CA ASN A 23 -6.07 -3.01 -7.16
C ASN A 23 -6.35 -4.51 -6.98
N GLU A 24 -7.14 -4.87 -5.98
CA GLU A 24 -7.52 -6.25 -5.68
C GLU A 24 -8.85 -6.65 -6.34
N GLY A 25 -9.41 -5.79 -7.19
CA GLY A 25 -10.69 -5.99 -7.88
C GLY A 25 -11.90 -5.60 -7.02
N SER A 26 -11.91 -5.97 -5.73
CA SER A 26 -12.95 -5.56 -4.76
C SER A 26 -12.63 -4.24 -4.05
N GLY A 27 -11.47 -3.65 -4.33
CA GLY A 27 -10.97 -2.43 -3.70
C GLY A 27 -9.47 -2.30 -3.89
N TYR A 28 -8.88 -1.38 -3.15
CA TYR A 28 -7.45 -1.09 -3.19
C TYR A 28 -6.77 -1.50 -1.89
N ALA A 29 -5.49 -1.86 -2.01
CA ALA A 29 -4.61 -2.08 -0.89
C ALA A 29 -3.31 -1.29 -1.06
N ILE A 30 -2.74 -0.87 0.06
CA ILE A 30 -1.42 -0.26 0.14
C ILE A 30 -0.48 -1.31 0.69
N ILE A 31 0.63 -1.52 -0.01
CA ILE A 31 1.65 -2.49 0.35
C ILE A 31 3.01 -1.83 0.45
N ASN A 32 3.92 -2.44 1.19
CA ASN A 32 5.34 -2.15 1.06
C ASN A 32 5.91 -2.92 -0.14
N THR A 33 6.59 -2.23 -1.05
CA THR A 33 7.10 -2.83 -2.30
C THR A 33 8.27 -3.78 -2.06
N HIS A 34 9.05 -3.56 -1.00
CA HIS A 34 10.21 -4.37 -0.64
C HIS A 34 9.80 -5.62 0.16
N THR A 35 9.02 -5.45 1.23
CA THR A 35 8.63 -6.56 2.11
C THR A 35 7.38 -7.28 1.62
N LYS A 36 6.66 -6.72 0.64
CA LYS A 36 5.37 -7.20 0.13
C LYS A 36 4.27 -7.26 1.21
N GLN A 37 4.48 -6.61 2.35
CA GLN A 37 3.52 -6.58 3.43
C GLN A 37 2.38 -5.62 3.12
N VAL A 38 1.15 -6.05 3.40
CA VAL A 38 -0.05 -5.21 3.32
C VAL A 38 -0.14 -4.29 4.53
N ILE A 39 -0.30 -3.00 4.28
CA ILE A 39 -0.38 -1.94 5.30
C ILE A 39 -1.82 -1.50 5.49
N ALA A 40 -2.57 -1.42 4.39
CA ALA A 40 -3.98 -1.13 4.39
C ALA A 40 -4.64 -1.89 3.23
N ARG A 41 -5.91 -2.28 3.41
CA ARG A 41 -6.71 -3.04 2.43
C ARG A 41 -8.18 -2.65 2.54
N ASN A 42 -9.00 -3.09 1.60
CA ASN A 42 -10.42 -2.76 1.51
C ASN A 42 -10.67 -1.25 1.40
N ILE A 43 -9.75 -0.51 0.78
CA ILE A 43 -9.94 0.92 0.52
C ILE A 43 -10.78 1.01 -0.75
N SER A 44 -11.99 1.59 -0.67
CA SER A 44 -12.90 1.63 -1.82
C SER A 44 -12.48 2.64 -2.89
N SER A 45 -11.66 3.63 -2.52
CA SER A 45 -11.29 4.77 -3.37
C SER A 45 -9.79 4.84 -3.57
N PHE A 46 -9.36 4.93 -4.84
CA PHE A 46 -7.96 5.15 -5.18
C PHE A 46 -7.42 6.46 -4.61
N LEU A 47 -8.25 7.51 -4.58
CA LEU A 47 -7.84 8.82 -4.08
C LEU A 47 -7.52 8.78 -2.58
N ASP A 48 -8.26 7.98 -1.80
CA ASP A 48 -7.95 7.75 -0.39
C ASP A 48 -6.62 7.01 -0.21
N CYS A 49 -6.25 6.13 -1.16
CA CYS A 49 -4.95 5.47 -1.15
C CYS A 49 -3.82 6.48 -1.35
N VAL A 50 -3.97 7.40 -2.30
CA VAL A 50 -2.97 8.45 -2.57
C VAL A 50 -2.80 9.37 -1.36
N LYS A 51 -3.91 9.86 -0.77
CA LYS A 51 -3.84 10.69 0.45
C LYS A 51 -3.15 9.96 1.61
N THR A 52 -3.41 8.66 1.75
CA THR A 52 -2.78 7.83 2.78
C THR A 52 -1.28 7.68 2.52
N LEU A 53 -0.88 7.46 1.26
CA LEU A 53 0.53 7.41 0.87
C LEU A 53 1.23 8.74 1.15
N GLU A 54 0.62 9.88 0.78
CA GLU A 54 1.16 11.20 1.06
C GLU A 54 1.30 11.44 2.57
N TYR A 55 0.32 11.03 3.38
CA TYR A 55 0.40 11.12 4.84
C TYR A 55 1.56 10.28 5.41
N ILE A 56 1.70 9.03 4.98
CA ILE A 56 2.77 8.14 5.43
C ILE A 56 4.13 8.68 5.01
N TYR A 57 4.25 9.20 3.79
CA TYR A 57 5.48 9.77 3.26
C TYR A 57 5.85 11.09 3.95
N ARG A 58 4.86 11.93 4.27
CA ARG A 58 5.05 13.23 4.91
C ARG A 58 5.28 13.12 6.41
N LYS A 59 4.88 12.02 7.06
CA LYS A 59 5.31 11.77 8.44
C LYS A 59 6.84 11.62 8.42
N PRO A 60 7.60 12.54 9.03
CA PRO A 60 8.99 12.25 9.28
C PRO A 60 9.00 10.98 10.13
N GLN A 61 9.63 9.90 9.64
CA GLN A 61 10.11 8.87 10.54
C GLN A 61 10.85 9.63 11.64
N GLY A 62 10.38 9.48 12.88
CA GLY A 62 10.76 10.36 13.98
C GLY A 62 12.26 10.61 13.98
N LYS A 63 12.64 11.89 14.02
CA LYS A 63 13.92 12.28 14.61
C LYS A 63 13.84 11.85 16.07
N ASP A 64 14.37 10.68 16.37
CA ASP A 64 15.02 10.41 17.65
C ASP A 64 16.53 10.61 17.42
#